data_AF-W6RS08-F1
#
_entry.id   AF-W6RS08-F1
#
_cell.length_a   1.000
_cell.length_b   1.000
_cell.length_c   1.000
_cell.angle_alpha   90.00
_cell.angle_beta   90.00
_cell.angle_gamma   90.00
#
_symmetry.space_group_name_H-M   'P 1'
#
loop_
_entity.id
_entity.type
_entity.pdbx_description
1 polymer ?
#
loop_
_entity_poly.entity_id
_entity_poly.type
_entity_poly.pdbx_seq_one_letter_code
_entity_poly.pdbx_strand_id
1 'polypeptide(L)'
;MVDNYEFSWHPGIGDPTIAGWVTVALYLLASVSCWMTMGCVRRQNWNDKSDAHIWRIISVFFFILGINKQLDLQSGMTELGRMLAYSEGWYERRQAVQIYFVVSVAAVCLAIIPAFIYWVRTSPIQMWIALVGSTFVLGYVLIRAASFHHLDSFFRSRFLGLKWYWILEMAGIVIVLLASEWRRAKVVQQIGGRVAS
;
A
#
# COMPACT_ATOMS: atom_id res chain seq x y z
N MET A 1 13.87 -40.43 16.06
CA MET A 1 12.61 -40.16 15.32
C MET A 1 12.65 -38.68 15.02
N VAL A 2 12.87 -38.33 13.76
CA VAL A 2 12.89 -36.93 13.32
C VAL A 2 11.43 -36.53 13.21
N ASP A 3 10.93 -35.73 14.15
CA ASP A 3 9.60 -35.15 14.03
C ASP A 3 9.61 -34.27 12.77
N ASN A 4 8.98 -34.76 11.71
CA ASN A 4 8.70 -33.99 10.50
C ASN A 4 7.75 -32.87 10.92
N TYR A 5 8.30 -31.71 11.24
CA TYR A 5 7.52 -30.50 11.50
C TYR A 5 6.91 -30.06 10.16
N GLU A 6 5.72 -30.58 9.86
CA GLU A 6 4.98 -30.16 8.68
C GLU A 6 4.66 -28.67 8.80
N PHE A 7 4.92 -27.93 7.72
CA PHE A 7 4.58 -26.52 7.59
C PHE A 7 3.05 -26.37 7.64
N SER A 8 2.47 -26.26 8.84
CA SER A 8 1.04 -26.08 9.05
C SER A 8 0.63 -24.60 8.95
N TRP A 9 1.18 -23.87 7.98
CA TRP A 9 0.69 -22.53 7.67
C TRP A 9 -0.62 -22.69 6.93
N HIS A 10 -1.69 -22.21 7.55
CA HIS A 10 -2.92 -21.91 6.84
C HIS A 10 -2.96 -20.41 6.64
N PRO A 11 -3.28 -19.90 5.44
CA PRO A 11 -3.44 -18.47 5.22
C PRO A 11 -4.44 -17.94 6.23
N GLY A 12 -3.92 -17.31 7.29
CA GLY A 12 -4.71 -16.65 8.31
C GLY A 12 -5.34 -15.44 7.66
N ILE A 13 -6.66 -15.47 7.47
CA ILE A 13 -7.43 -14.30 7.05
C ILE A 13 -7.15 -13.22 8.10
N GLY A 14 -6.36 -12.21 7.74
CA GLY A 14 -5.73 -11.26 8.68
C GLY A 14 -6.70 -10.54 9.63
N ASP A 15 -7.95 -10.37 9.22
CA ASP A 15 -9.06 -9.94 10.09
C ASP A 15 -10.40 -10.30 9.38
N PRO A 16 -11.24 -11.21 9.90
CA PRO A 16 -12.56 -11.53 9.33
C PRO A 16 -13.59 -10.42 9.59
N THR A 17 -13.14 -9.19 9.82
CA THR A 17 -14.01 -8.05 10.05
C THR A 17 -14.47 -7.47 8.72
N ILE A 18 -15.73 -7.04 8.65
CA ILE A 18 -16.31 -6.35 7.48
C ILE A 18 -15.41 -5.19 7.05
N ALA A 19 -14.84 -4.48 8.03
CA ALA A 19 -13.91 -3.39 7.81
C ALA A 19 -12.71 -3.87 6.96
N GLY A 20 -11.97 -4.91 7.39
CA GLY A 20 -10.80 -5.43 6.66
C GLY A 20 -11.09 -5.78 5.19
N TRP A 21 -12.27 -6.34 4.92
CA TRP A 21 -12.72 -6.60 3.55
C TRP A 21 -13.03 -5.32 2.77
N VAL A 22 -13.61 -4.31 3.41
CA VAL A 22 -13.84 -2.98 2.80
C VAL A 22 -12.52 -2.33 2.39
N THR A 23 -11.48 -2.36 3.22
CA THR A 23 -10.18 -1.78 2.84
C THR A 23 -9.53 -2.53 1.69
N VAL A 24 -9.63 -3.86 1.65
CA VAL A 24 -9.14 -4.66 0.52
C VAL A 24 -9.90 -4.32 -0.77
N ALA A 25 -11.23 -4.19 -0.70
CA ALA A 25 -12.03 -3.73 -1.83
C ALA A 25 -11.59 -2.32 -2.28
N LEU A 26 -11.34 -1.39 -1.36
CA LEU A 26 -10.86 -0.04 -1.67
C LEU A 26 -9.47 -0.05 -2.32
N TYR A 27 -8.55 -0.89 -1.85
CA TYR A 27 -7.23 -1.08 -2.48
C TYR A 27 -7.36 -1.57 -3.92
N LEU A 28 -8.22 -2.56 -4.15
CA LEU A 28 -8.49 -3.09 -5.50
C LEU A 28 -9.14 -2.03 -6.39
N LEU A 29 -10.12 -1.29 -5.89
CA LEU A 29 -10.78 -0.20 -6.62
C LEU A 29 -9.78 0.89 -7.01
N ALA A 30 -8.92 1.32 -6.08
CA ALA A 30 -7.88 2.30 -6.35
C ALA A 30 -6.86 1.77 -7.39
N SER A 31 -6.46 0.51 -7.26
CA SER A 31 -5.54 -0.13 -8.20
C SER A 31 -6.13 -0.19 -9.62
N VAL A 32 -7.38 -0.65 -9.76
CA VAL A 32 -8.09 -0.72 -11.04
C VAL A 32 -8.32 0.67 -11.63
N SER A 33 -8.73 1.65 -10.82
CA SER A 33 -8.93 3.03 -11.28
C SER A 33 -7.62 3.64 -11.79
N CYS A 34 -6.50 3.45 -11.08
CA CYS A 34 -5.18 3.89 -11.54
C CYS A 34 -4.77 3.20 -12.85
N TRP A 35 -5.06 1.91 -13.00
CA TRP A 35 -4.77 1.15 -14.22
C TRP A 35 -5.59 1.63 -15.43
N MET A 36 -6.87 1.92 -15.23
CA MET A 36 -7.73 2.51 -16.25
C MET A 36 -7.24 3.91 -16.65
N THR A 37 -6.87 4.73 -15.67
CA THR A 37 -6.31 6.07 -15.91
C THR A 37 -4.99 6.00 -16.70
N MET A 38 -4.11 5.04 -16.40
CA MET A 38 -2.92 4.76 -17.22
C MET A 38 -3.30 4.47 -18.69
N GLY A 39 -4.30 3.61 -18.92
CA GLY A 39 -4.76 3.27 -20.26
C GLY A 39 -5.31 4.48 -21.04
N CYS A 40 -6.09 5.34 -20.38
CA CYS A 40 -6.61 6.57 -20.96
C CYS A 40 -5.51 7.58 -21.30
N VAL A 41 -4.57 7.84 -20.37
CA VAL A 41 -3.45 8.79 -20.58
C VAL A 41 -2.55 8.32 -21.73
N ARG A 42 -2.21 7.02 -21.75
CA ARG A 42 -1.37 6.42 -22.80
C ARG A 42 -2.00 6.52 -24.19
N ARG A 43 -3.33 6.45 -24.32
CA ARG A 43 -4.04 6.58 -25.61
C ARG A 43 -4.08 8.01 -26.12
N GLN A 44 -4.05 9.01 -25.25
CA GLN A 44 -4.26 10.40 -25.62
C GLN A 44 -3.00 11.09 -26.16
N ASN A 45 -1.82 10.80 -25.58
CA ASN A 45 -0.61 11.54 -25.89
C ASN A 45 0.66 10.69 -25.72
N TRP A 46 1.46 10.58 -26.79
CA TRP A 46 2.72 9.82 -26.79
C TRP A 46 3.84 10.49 -25.98
N ASN A 47 3.68 11.76 -25.61
CA ASN A 47 4.69 12.52 -24.87
C ASN A 47 4.56 12.37 -23.33
N ASP A 48 3.40 11.92 -22.82
CA ASP A 48 3.12 11.75 -21.39
C ASP A 48 3.39 10.32 -20.90
N LYS A 49 4.41 9.65 -21.47
CA LYS A 49 4.78 8.28 -21.08
C LYS A 49 5.14 8.19 -19.59
N SER A 50 5.80 9.21 -19.05
CA SER A 50 6.18 9.27 -17.64
C SER A 50 4.97 9.23 -16.72
N ASP A 51 3.90 9.96 -17.05
CA ASP A 51 2.64 9.95 -16.29
C ASP A 51 2.02 8.53 -16.25
N ALA A 52 1.98 7.85 -17.40
CA ALA A 52 1.44 6.49 -17.48
C ALA A 52 2.26 5.49 -16.65
N HIS A 53 3.60 5.64 -16.64
CA HIS A 53 4.46 4.81 -15.80
C HIS A 53 4.20 5.04 -14.30
N ILE A 54 4.02 6.29 -13.86
CA ILE A 54 3.72 6.62 -12.46
C ILE A 54 2.39 5.97 -12.03
N TRP A 55 1.33 6.12 -12.83
CA TRP A 55 0.03 5.48 -12.54
C TRP A 55 0.12 3.96 -12.49
N ARG A 56 0.94 3.36 -13.36
CA ARG A 56 1.21 1.92 -13.32
C ARG A 56 1.87 1.50 -12.01
N ILE A 57 2.90 2.23 -11.56
CA ILE A 57 3.60 1.88 -10.32
C ILE A 57 2.66 2.04 -9.12
N ILE A 58 1.87 3.12 -9.05
CA ILE A 58 0.87 3.31 -7.99
C ILE A 58 -0.17 2.19 -8.01
N SER A 59 -0.66 1.80 -9.18
CA SER A 59 -1.63 0.69 -9.32
C SER A 59 -1.07 -0.64 -8.82
N VAL A 60 0.15 -1.00 -9.22
CA VAL A 60 0.84 -2.21 -8.77
C VAL A 60 1.12 -2.16 -7.27
N PHE A 61 1.55 -1.00 -6.76
CA PHE A 61 1.79 -0.79 -5.34
C PHE A 61 0.52 -1.02 -4.50
N PHE A 62 -0.61 -0.41 -4.86
CA PHE A 62 -1.89 -0.61 -4.17
C PHE A 62 -2.41 -2.05 -4.28
N PHE A 63 -2.17 -2.72 -5.41
CA PHE A 63 -2.53 -4.13 -5.59
C PHE A 63 -1.73 -5.04 -4.64
N ILE A 64 -0.41 -4.84 -4.59
CA ILE A 64 0.47 -5.57 -3.67
C ILE A 64 0.07 -5.30 -2.22
N LEU A 65 -0.29 -4.06 -1.86
CA LEU A 65 -0.78 -3.74 -0.53
C LEU A 65 -2.11 -4.43 -0.19
N GLY A 66 -3.07 -4.47 -1.12
CA GLY A 66 -4.33 -5.20 -0.93
C GLY A 66 -4.11 -6.70 -0.71
N ILE A 67 -3.19 -7.30 -1.47
CA ILE A 67 -2.77 -8.69 -1.28
C ILE A 67 -2.04 -8.86 0.06
N ASN A 68 -1.12 -7.96 0.40
CA ASN A 68 -0.36 -7.98 1.65
C ASN A 68 -1.27 -7.88 2.88
N LYS A 69 -2.34 -7.10 2.77
CA LYS A 69 -3.39 -6.97 3.81
C LYS A 69 -4.07 -8.31 4.09
N GLN A 70 -4.38 -9.08 3.03
CA GLN A 70 -5.03 -10.39 3.14
C GLN A 70 -4.07 -11.50 3.58
N LEU A 71 -2.86 -11.52 3.01
CA LEU A 71 -1.82 -12.51 3.33
C LEU A 71 -1.25 -12.35 4.75
N ASP A 72 -1.69 -11.31 5.47
CA ASP A 72 -1.14 -10.81 6.72
C ASP A 72 0.33 -11.21 6.86
N LEU A 73 1.17 -10.61 6.01
CA LEU A 73 2.56 -11.05 5.79
C LEU A 73 3.36 -11.14 7.11
N GLN A 74 2.90 -10.39 8.10
CA GLN A 74 3.26 -10.44 9.50
C GLN A 74 3.04 -11.78 10.21
N SER A 75 1.85 -12.39 10.09
CA SER A 75 1.56 -13.73 10.62
C SER A 75 2.47 -14.76 9.97
N GLY A 76 2.63 -14.71 8.64
CA GLY A 76 3.51 -15.59 7.87
C GLY A 76 4.97 -15.47 8.30
N MET A 77 5.47 -14.25 8.51
CA MET A 77 6.84 -14.03 9.02
C MET A 77 7.03 -14.54 10.45
N THR A 78 6.02 -14.39 11.32
CA THR A 78 6.10 -14.89 12.70
C THR A 78 6.15 -16.41 12.72
N GLU A 79 5.42 -17.07 11.82
CA GLU A 79 5.42 -18.51 11.68
C GLU A 79 6.70 -19.05 11.02
N LEU A 80 7.21 -18.39 9.97
CA LEU A 80 8.53 -18.69 9.40
C LEU A 80 9.64 -18.49 10.45
N GLY A 81 9.56 -17.43 11.25
CA GLY A 81 10.46 -17.19 12.36
C GLY A 81 10.36 -18.26 13.44
N ARG A 82 9.16 -18.80 13.70
CA ARG A 82 8.96 -19.93 14.61
C ARG A 82 9.63 -21.20 14.08
N MET A 83 9.51 -21.50 12.79
CA MET A 83 10.14 -22.68 12.19
C MET A 83 11.66 -22.60 12.16
N LEU A 84 12.21 -21.46 11.72
CA LEU A 84 13.65 -21.21 11.76
C LEU A 84 14.20 -21.22 13.20
N ALA A 85 13.42 -20.74 14.17
CA ALA A 85 13.81 -20.78 15.59
C ALA A 85 13.86 -22.21 16.16
N TYR A 86 13.02 -23.13 15.67
CA TYR A 86 13.07 -24.53 16.09
C TYR A 86 14.25 -25.29 15.47
N SER A 87 14.69 -24.92 14.27
CA SER A 87 15.85 -25.55 13.62
C SER A 87 17.19 -25.02 14.13
N GLU A 88 17.29 -23.75 14.54
CA GLU A 88 18.56 -23.08 14.86
C GLU A 88 18.70 -22.57 16.32
N GLY A 89 17.67 -22.73 17.17
CA GLY A 89 17.72 -22.29 18.58
C GLY A 89 17.60 -20.77 18.80
N TRP A 90 17.22 -19.99 17.78
CA TRP A 90 17.23 -18.52 17.75
C TRP A 90 15.99 -17.83 18.38
N TYR A 91 15.35 -18.44 19.38
CA TYR A 91 14.09 -17.93 19.95
C TYR A 91 14.20 -16.49 20.51
N GLU A 92 15.37 -16.14 21.06
CA GLU A 92 15.73 -14.81 21.59
C GLU A 92 15.77 -13.71 20.50
N ARG A 93 15.95 -14.06 19.22
CA ARG A 93 16.22 -13.08 18.14
C ARG A 93 15.00 -12.59 17.36
N ARG A 94 13.78 -12.98 17.79
CA ARG A 94 12.51 -12.62 17.14
C ARG A 94 12.32 -11.11 17.00
N GLN A 95 12.70 -10.36 18.03
CA GLN A 95 12.62 -8.89 18.02
C GLN A 95 13.58 -8.28 16.99
N ALA A 96 14.81 -8.80 16.87
CA ALA A 96 15.77 -8.28 15.90
C ALA A 96 15.27 -8.45 14.45
N VAL A 97 14.67 -9.60 14.11
CA VAL A 97 14.11 -9.84 12.77
C VAL A 97 12.97 -8.86 12.46
N GLN A 98 12.10 -8.59 13.43
CA GLN A 98 11.02 -7.60 13.28
C GLN A 98 11.58 -6.18 13.08
N ILE A 99 12.60 -5.78 13.85
CA ILE A 99 13.27 -4.48 13.70
C ILE A 99 13.90 -4.35 12.31
N TYR A 100 14.66 -5.36 11.87
CA TYR A 100 15.30 -5.32 10.54
C TYR A 100 14.26 -5.22 9.43
N PHE A 101 13.12 -5.91 9.56
CA PHE A 101 12.03 -5.79 8.61
C PHE A 101 11.45 -4.37 8.58
N VAL A 102 11.07 -3.81 9.72
CA VAL A 102 10.54 -2.43 9.81
C VAL A 102 11.53 -1.42 9.23
N VAL A 103 12.81 -1.53 9.60
CA VAL A 103 13.87 -0.64 9.10
C VAL A 103 14.07 -0.81 7.60
N SER A 104 14.02 -2.04 7.07
CA SER A 104 14.15 -2.28 5.63
C SER A 104 12.98 -1.66 4.85
N VAL A 105 11.74 -1.80 5.34
CA VAL A 105 10.56 -1.18 4.72
C VAL A 105 10.66 0.34 4.79
N ALA A 106 11.04 0.89 5.95
CA ALA A 106 11.23 2.33 6.13
C ALA A 106 12.31 2.90 5.20
N ALA A 107 13.44 2.22 5.05
CA ALA A 107 14.51 2.59 4.13
C ALA A 107 14.05 2.57 2.68
N VAL A 108 13.30 1.54 2.26
CA VAL A 108 12.71 1.46 0.92
C VAL A 108 11.75 2.63 0.69
N CYS A 109 10.86 2.93 1.63
CA CYS A 109 9.96 4.08 1.55
C CYS A 109 10.73 5.40 1.40
N LEU A 110 11.77 5.59 2.22
CA LEU A 110 12.59 6.81 2.22
C LEU A 110 13.38 6.98 0.92
N ALA A 111 13.78 5.89 0.26
CA ALA A 111 14.45 5.94 -1.03
C ALA A 111 13.47 6.21 -2.20
N ILE A 112 12.25 5.65 -2.13
CA ILE A 112 11.26 5.77 -3.19
C ILE A 112 10.62 7.17 -3.22
N ILE A 113 10.31 7.77 -2.07
CA ILE A 113 9.60 9.06 -2.02
C ILE A 113 10.33 10.18 -2.80
N PRO A 114 11.64 10.43 -2.63
CA PRO A 114 12.36 11.45 -3.40
C PRO A 114 12.39 11.16 -4.90
N ALA A 115 12.54 9.88 -5.29
CA ALA A 115 12.51 9.49 -6.70
C ALA A 115 11.16 9.82 -7.34
N PHE A 116 10.06 9.56 -6.63
CA PHE A 116 8.72 9.93 -7.07
C PHE A 116 8.50 11.43 -7.13
N ILE A 117 8.97 12.20 -6.12
CA ILE A 117 8.89 13.66 -6.14
C ILE A 117 9.64 14.22 -7.36
N TYR A 118 10.83 13.69 -7.65
CA TYR A 118 11.63 14.11 -8.80
C TYR A 118 10.93 13.83 -10.14
N TRP A 119 10.15 12.75 -10.25
CA TRP A 119 9.38 12.42 -11.46
C TRP A 119 8.08 13.20 -11.58
N VAL A 120 7.39 13.45 -10.46
CA VAL A 120 6.09 14.16 -10.43
C VAL A 120 6.24 15.69 -10.53
N ARG A 121 7.46 16.24 -10.37
CA ARG A 121 7.70 17.69 -10.40
C ARG A 121 7.26 18.40 -11.68
N THR A 122 7.26 17.70 -12.82
CA THR A 122 6.81 18.22 -14.12
C THR A 122 5.37 17.84 -14.45
N SER A 123 4.73 17.04 -13.59
CA SER A 123 3.40 16.49 -13.79
C SER A 123 2.32 17.37 -13.15
N PRO A 124 1.08 17.28 -13.63
CA PRO A 124 -0.02 18.10 -13.13
C PRO A 124 -0.44 17.74 -11.70
N ILE A 125 -1.15 18.66 -11.05
CA ILE A 125 -1.56 18.60 -9.63
C ILE A 125 -2.23 17.28 -9.21
N GLN A 126 -2.88 16.55 -10.12
CA GLN A 126 -3.50 15.25 -9.81
C GLN A 126 -2.46 14.21 -9.37
N MET A 127 -1.25 14.22 -9.93
CA MET A 127 -0.20 13.30 -9.50
C MET A 127 0.38 13.67 -8.15
N TRP A 128 0.43 14.96 -7.81
CA TRP A 128 0.78 15.41 -6.46
C TRP A 128 -0.24 14.91 -5.42
N ILE A 129 -1.53 15.01 -5.72
CA ILE A 129 -2.60 14.49 -4.85
C ILE A 129 -2.47 12.96 -4.68
N ALA A 130 -2.22 12.22 -5.78
CA ALA A 130 -2.00 10.78 -5.72
C ALA A 130 -0.74 10.40 -4.91
N LEU A 131 0.33 11.19 -5.00
CA LEU A 131 1.55 10.99 -4.22
C LEU A 131 1.30 11.24 -2.73
N VAL A 132 0.57 12.30 -2.38
CA VAL A 132 0.18 12.60 -0.99
C VAL A 132 -0.68 11.46 -0.42
N GLY A 133 -1.69 11.00 -1.17
CA GLY A 133 -2.52 9.86 -0.76
C GLY A 133 -1.70 8.57 -0.57
N SER A 134 -0.76 8.29 -1.48
CA SER A 134 0.15 7.15 -1.37
C SER A 134 1.07 7.26 -0.15
N THR A 135 1.50 8.47 0.20
CA THR A 135 2.34 8.75 1.37
C THR A 135 1.59 8.50 2.67
N PHE A 136 0.30 8.86 2.75
CA PHE A 136 -0.54 8.47 3.88
C PHE A 136 -0.63 6.95 4.00
N VAL A 137 -0.91 6.24 2.91
CA VAL A 137 -0.97 4.77 2.96
C VAL A 137 0.37 4.16 3.39
N LEU A 138 1.51 4.68 2.92
CA LEU A 138 2.84 4.27 3.36
C LEU A 138 3.05 4.51 4.85
N GLY A 139 2.64 5.68 5.35
CA GLY A 139 2.67 6.00 6.77
C GLY A 139 1.88 5.00 7.60
N TYR A 140 0.69 4.59 7.13
CA TYR A 140 -0.09 3.54 7.78
C TYR A 140 0.68 2.20 7.84
N VAL A 141 1.28 1.77 6.73
CA VAL A 141 2.06 0.51 6.68
C VAL A 141 3.22 0.57 7.68
N LEU A 142 3.92 1.70 7.77
CA LEU A 142 5.01 1.90 8.73
C LEU A 142 4.52 1.92 10.17
N ILE A 143 3.42 2.59 10.47
CA ILE A 143 2.80 2.60 11.81
C ILE A 143 2.40 1.18 12.20
N ARG A 144 1.78 0.41 11.29
CA ARG A 144 1.41 -0.99 11.53
C ARG A 144 2.64 -1.84 11.82
N ALA A 145 3.72 -1.66 11.07
CA ALA A 145 4.96 -2.39 11.25
C ALA A 145 5.67 -2.01 12.57
N ALA A 146 5.69 -0.71 12.92
CA ALA A 146 6.33 -0.19 14.13
C ALA A 146 5.52 -0.43 15.42
N SER A 147 4.20 -0.55 15.33
CA SER A 147 3.31 -0.78 16.48
C SER A 147 3.62 -2.10 17.22
N PHE A 148 4.34 -3.03 16.58
CA PHE A 148 4.85 -4.26 17.22
C PHE A 148 5.84 -4.00 18.36
N HIS A 149 6.45 -2.80 18.39
CA HIS A 149 7.63 -2.54 19.22
C HIS A 149 7.41 -1.68 20.47
N HIS A 150 6.16 -1.45 20.93
CA HIS A 150 5.73 -0.67 22.14
C HIS A 150 5.01 0.68 21.90
N LEU A 151 4.63 1.06 20.68
CA LEU A 151 3.90 2.33 20.43
C LEU A 151 2.37 2.25 20.58
N ASP A 152 1.87 1.22 21.27
CA ASP A 152 0.47 0.78 21.22
C ASP A 152 -0.44 1.45 22.28
N SER A 153 0.05 2.48 22.98
CA SER A 153 -0.72 3.22 24.00
C SER A 153 -1.39 4.47 23.42
N PHE A 154 -0.65 5.28 22.64
CA PHE A 154 -1.16 6.57 22.15
C PHE A 154 -2.10 6.41 20.92
N PHE A 155 -1.83 5.44 20.05
CA PHE A 155 -2.63 5.18 18.83
C PHE A 155 -3.85 4.27 19.03
N ARG A 156 -4.02 3.69 20.24
CA ARG A 156 -5.17 2.84 20.59
C ARG A 156 -6.40 3.66 21.03
N SER A 157 -6.25 4.99 21.17
CA SER A 157 -7.36 5.90 21.37
C SER A 157 -8.35 5.79 20.21
N ARG A 158 -9.57 5.32 20.51
CA ARG A 158 -10.67 5.27 19.55
C ARG A 158 -11.20 6.69 19.38
N PHE A 159 -11.02 7.27 18.21
CA PHE A 159 -11.72 8.51 17.85
C PHE A 159 -13.01 8.08 17.15
N LEU A 160 -14.17 8.40 17.73
CA LEU A 160 -15.50 8.02 17.19
C LEU A 160 -15.73 6.49 17.05
N GLY A 161 -15.06 5.66 17.85
CA GLY A 161 -15.15 4.18 17.76
C GLY A 161 -14.29 3.56 16.64
N LEU A 162 -13.68 4.38 15.79
CA LEU A 162 -12.71 3.98 14.76
C LEU A 162 -11.28 4.18 15.27
N LYS A 163 -10.38 3.29 14.87
CA LYS A 163 -8.97 3.38 15.26
C LYS A 163 -8.25 4.40 14.35
N TRP A 164 -7.35 5.23 14.89
CA TRP A 164 -6.70 6.30 14.11
C TRP A 164 -6.00 5.82 12.84
N TYR A 165 -5.37 4.65 12.91
CA TYR A 165 -4.70 4.05 11.76
C TYR A 165 -5.65 3.68 10.61
N TRP A 166 -6.91 3.34 10.92
CA TRP A 166 -7.95 3.07 9.92
C TRP A 166 -8.31 4.32 9.12
N ILE A 167 -8.45 5.44 9.81
CA ILE A 167 -8.79 6.73 9.19
C ILE A 167 -7.68 7.13 8.22
N LEU A 168 -6.42 6.97 8.62
CA LEU A 168 -5.26 7.32 7.80
C LEU A 168 -5.14 6.43 6.55
N GLU A 169 -5.38 5.11 6.70
CA GLU A 169 -5.41 4.16 5.59
C GLU A 169 -6.53 4.50 4.59
N MET A 170 -7.77 4.63 5.06
CA MET A 170 -8.92 4.92 4.20
C MET A 170 -8.82 6.30 3.54
N ALA A 171 -8.38 7.34 4.28
CA ALA A 171 -8.18 8.67 3.72
C ALA A 171 -7.14 8.64 2.58
N GLY A 172 -6.02 7.96 2.79
CA GLY A 172 -4.99 7.80 1.76
C GLY A 172 -5.52 7.14 0.49
N ILE A 173 -6.28 6.05 0.62
CA ILE A 173 -6.86 5.34 -0.54
C ILE A 173 -7.88 6.21 -1.27
N VAL A 174 -8.78 6.88 -0.53
CA VAL A 174 -9.81 7.75 -1.11
C VAL A 174 -9.16 8.93 -1.86
N ILE A 175 -8.11 9.54 -1.30
CA ILE A 175 -7.38 10.62 -1.96
C ILE A 175 -6.78 10.15 -3.30
N VAL A 176 -6.15 8.97 -3.34
CA VAL A 176 -5.59 8.40 -4.59
C VAL A 176 -6.69 8.11 -5.61
N LEU A 177 -7.81 7.55 -5.16
CA LEU A 177 -8.95 7.23 -6.01
C LEU A 177 -9.56 8.52 -6.61
N LEU A 178 -9.78 9.56 -5.80
CA LEU A 178 -10.28 10.85 -6.31
C LEU A 178 -9.30 11.49 -7.30
N ALA A 179 -8.00 11.38 -7.04
CA ALA A 179 -6.98 11.88 -7.96
C ALA A 179 -6.99 11.14 -9.31
N SER A 180 -7.14 9.81 -9.31
CA SER A 180 -7.19 9.00 -10.54
C SER A 180 -8.44 9.28 -11.36
N GLU A 181 -9.60 9.40 -10.70
CA GLU A 181 -10.87 9.76 -11.32
C GLU A 181 -10.82 11.17 -11.94
N TRP A 182 -10.29 12.15 -11.21
CA TRP A 182 -10.17 13.52 -11.70
C TRP A 182 -9.25 13.62 -12.92
N ARG A 183 -8.11 12.92 -12.91
CA ARG A 183 -7.22 12.86 -14.08
C ARG A 183 -7.94 12.24 -15.27
N ARG A 184 -8.69 11.15 -15.06
CA ARG A 184 -9.44 10.48 -16.13
C ARG A 184 -10.53 11.37 -16.73
N ALA A 185 -11.30 12.07 -15.90
CA ALA A 185 -12.32 13.01 -16.36
C ALA A 185 -11.73 14.13 -17.24
N LYS A 186 -10.58 14.71 -16.85
CA LYS A 186 -9.89 15.72 -17.66
C LYS A 186 -9.42 15.17 -19.01
N VAL A 187 -8.88 13.95 -19.04
CA VAL A 187 -8.46 13.29 -20.29
C VAL A 187 -9.64 13.10 -21.23
N VAL A 188 -10.79 12.63 -20.72
CA VAL A 188 -12.01 12.43 -21.52
C VAL A 188 -12.52 13.76 -22.08
N GLN A 189 -12.55 14.84 -21.28
CA GLN A 189 -12.95 16.17 -21.75
C GLN A 189 -12.05 16.69 -22.87
N GLN A 190 -10.73 16.51 -22.74
CA GLN A 190 -9.78 16.93 -23.78
C GLN A 190 -9.93 16.14 -25.08
N ILE A 191 -10.28 14.86 -25.02
CA ILE A 191 -10.58 14.04 -26.20
C ILE A 191 -11.84 14.57 -26.89
N GLY A 192 -12.92 14.81 -26.13
CA GLY A 192 -14.17 15.37 -26.67
C GLY A 192 -13.98 16.73 -27.34
N GLY A 193 -13.15 17.60 -26.75
CA GLY A 193 -12.82 18.91 -27.33
C GLY A 193 -12.06 18.85 -28.66
N ARG A 194 -11.21 17.83 -28.89
CA ARG A 194 -10.49 17.64 -30.16
C ARG A 194 -11.37 17.09 -31.29
N VAL A 195 -12.47 16.41 -30.97
CA VAL A 195 -13.40 15.86 -31.96
C VAL A 195 -14.42 16.93 -32.42
N ALA A 196 -14.67 17.93 -31.58
CA ALA A 196 -15.61 19.02 -31.86
C ALA A 196 -14.97 20.22 -32.62
N SER A 197 -13.64 20.24 -32.77
CA SER A 197 -12.86 21.26 -33.50
C SER A 197 -12.46 20.77 -34.88
#